data_AF-A0A931CUS4-F1
#
_entry.id   AF-A0A931CUS4-F1
#
_cell.length_a   1.000
_cell.length_b   1.000
_cell.length_c   1.000
_cell.angle_alpha   90.00
_cell.angle_beta   90.00
_cell.angle_gamma   90.00
#
_symmetry.space_group_name_H-M   'P 1'
#
loop_
_entity.id
_entity.type
_entity.pdbx_description
1 polymer ?
#
loop_
_entity_poly.entity_id
_entity_poly.type
_entity_poly.pdbx_seq_one_letter_code
_entity_poly.pdbx_strand_id
1 'polypeptide(L)'
;MAAKIKGNALLEHVDAVKKGKRAFEDAFQGVSRMILDAGIQKITVKGKSTYQFNLFSQGKKHLVGMYDEINAFVSFVKDASEGGSSREMAFVLVGEPGNGKTFFVDYLCDRYREFLSIPDNQ
;
A
#
# COMPACT_ATOMS: atom_id res chain seq x y z
N MET A 1 -22.87 15.85 -27.60
CA MET A 1 -23.39 14.70 -26.81
C MET A 1 -23.27 15.10 -25.34
N ALA A 2 -24.39 15.50 -24.72
CA ALA A 2 -24.38 16.09 -23.38
C ALA A 2 -24.09 15.03 -22.31
N ALA A 3 -23.17 15.33 -21.40
CA ALA A 3 -22.89 14.49 -20.24
C ALA A 3 -24.16 14.41 -19.37
N LYS A 4 -24.74 13.21 -19.27
CA LYS A 4 -25.78 12.91 -18.29
C LYS A 4 -25.21 13.21 -16.90
N ILE A 5 -25.79 14.18 -16.20
CA ILE A 5 -25.54 14.38 -14.77
C ILE A 5 -26.00 13.08 -14.08
N LYS A 6 -25.04 12.25 -13.64
CA LYS A 6 -25.32 11.05 -12.86
C LYS A 6 -26.06 11.48 -11.60
N GLY A 7 -27.30 11.01 -11.43
CA GLY A 7 -28.07 11.22 -10.21
C GLY A 7 -27.23 10.78 -9.00
N ASN A 8 -26.90 11.73 -8.14
CA ASN A 8 -26.29 11.57 -6.82
C ASN A 8 -25.24 10.46 -6.65
N ALA A 9 -24.14 10.53 -7.41
CA ALA A 9 -22.97 9.65 -7.26
C ALA A 9 -22.46 9.54 -5.80
N LEU A 10 -22.61 10.59 -4.99
CA LEU A 10 -22.29 10.55 -3.56
C LEU A 10 -23.24 9.64 -2.77
N LEU A 11 -24.55 9.69 -3.01
CA LEU A 11 -25.50 8.81 -2.32
C LEU A 11 -25.27 7.35 -2.69
N GLU A 12 -24.97 7.07 -3.96
CA GLU A 12 -24.60 5.72 -4.42
C GLU A 12 -23.35 5.21 -3.70
N HIS A 13 -22.33 6.05 -3.54
CA HIS A 13 -21.11 5.71 -2.82
C HIS A 13 -21.38 5.44 -1.34
N VAL A 14 -22.10 6.33 -0.65
CA VAL A 14 -22.45 6.17 0.78
C VAL A 14 -23.28 4.92 1.01
N ASP A 15 -24.25 4.62 0.15
CA ASP A 15 -25.05 3.38 0.23
C ASP A 15 -24.19 2.14 -0.02
N ALA A 16 -23.23 2.19 -0.95
CA ALA A 16 -22.28 1.11 -1.19
C ALA A 16 -21.37 0.85 0.02
N VAL A 17 -20.84 1.90 0.66
CA VAL A 17 -20.05 1.80 1.91
C VAL A 17 -20.90 1.20 3.03
N LYS A 18 -22.12 1.70 3.23
CA LYS A 18 -23.05 1.18 4.25
C LYS A 18 -23.39 -0.29 4.05
N LYS A 19 -23.46 -0.75 2.79
CA LYS A 19 -23.68 -2.15 2.40
C LYS A 19 -22.41 -3.00 2.43
N GLY A 20 -21.26 -2.45 2.80
CA GLY A 20 -19.97 -3.15 2.83
C GLY A 20 -19.41 -3.49 1.45
N LYS A 21 -19.93 -2.88 0.39
CA LYS A 21 -19.47 -3.09 -1.00
C LYS A 21 -18.24 -2.24 -1.35
N ARG A 22 -17.94 -1.22 -0.54
CA ARG A 22 -16.78 -0.33 -0.68
C ARG A 22 -16.19 -0.06 0.68
N ALA A 23 -14.88 0.10 0.73
CA ALA A 23 -14.19 0.56 1.93
C ALA A 23 -14.26 2.09 2.04
N PHE A 24 -14.42 2.59 3.27
CA PHE A 24 -14.19 4.00 3.58
C PHE A 24 -12.88 4.08 4.35
N GLU A 25 -11.81 4.48 3.66
CA GLU A 25 -10.45 4.46 4.19
C GLU A 25 -9.62 5.62 3.64
N ASP A 26 -8.62 6.06 4.40
CA ASP A 26 -7.61 7.00 3.91
C ASP A 26 -6.44 6.27 3.21
N ALA A 27 -5.50 7.05 2.67
CA ALA A 27 -4.37 6.49 1.93
C ALA A 27 -3.48 5.56 2.78
N PHE A 28 -3.28 5.84 4.08
CA PHE A 28 -2.47 4.98 4.94
C PHE A 28 -3.18 3.66 5.18
N GLN A 29 -4.48 3.71 5.45
CA GLN A 29 -5.31 2.52 5.63
C GLN A 29 -5.33 1.65 4.35
N GLY A 30 -5.53 2.28 3.18
CA GLY A 30 -5.51 1.57 1.90
C GLY A 30 -4.16 0.93 1.57
N VAL A 31 -3.05 1.64 1.78
CA VAL A 31 -1.70 1.08 1.55
C VAL A 31 -1.38 -0.02 2.55
N SER A 32 -1.75 0.15 3.83
CA SER A 32 -1.60 -0.88 4.86
C SER A 32 -2.33 -2.16 4.46
N ARG A 33 -3.61 -2.04 4.09
CA ARG A 33 -4.44 -3.15 3.63
C ARG A 33 -3.86 -3.85 2.41
N MET A 34 -3.47 -3.08 1.38
CA MET A 34 -2.83 -3.61 0.17
C MET A 34 -1.60 -4.49 0.48
N ILE A 35 -0.76 -4.07 1.43
CA ILE A 35 0.48 -4.79 1.78
C ILE A 35 0.19 -6.04 2.61
N LEU A 36 -0.66 -5.91 3.65
CA LEU A 36 -0.91 -6.98 4.60
C LEU A 36 -1.79 -8.09 4.00
N ASP A 37 -2.78 -7.74 3.18
CA ASP A 37 -3.69 -8.70 2.52
C ASP A 37 -2.96 -9.57 1.48
N ALA A 38 -1.87 -9.07 0.89
CA ALA A 38 -1.03 -9.87 -0.01
C ALA A 38 -0.32 -11.04 0.71
N GLY A 39 -0.23 -10.97 2.05
CA GLY A 39 0.34 -12.01 2.91
C GLY A 39 1.75 -11.68 3.40
N ILE A 40 2.06 -12.22 4.58
CA ILE A 40 3.31 -11.97 5.32
C ILE A 40 3.94 -13.29 5.70
N GLN A 41 5.25 -13.41 5.53
CA GLN A 41 6.01 -14.59 5.90
C GLN A 41 7.19 -14.20 6.77
N LYS A 42 7.45 -14.99 7.82
CA LYS A 42 8.68 -14.84 8.60
C LYS A 42 9.77 -15.69 7.94
N ILE A 43 10.83 -15.04 7.48
CA ILE A 43 11.96 -15.69 6.79
C ILE A 43 13.26 -15.44 7.54
N THR A 44 14.30 -16.22 7.22
CA THR A 44 15.66 -16.00 7.75
C THR A 44 16.57 -15.50 6.64
N VAL A 45 17.16 -14.31 6.83
CA VAL A 45 18.12 -13.70 5.90
C VAL A 45 19.41 -13.43 6.65
N LYS A 46 20.54 -13.97 6.17
CA LYS A 46 21.86 -13.83 6.83
C LYS A 46 21.84 -14.18 8.33
N GLY A 47 21.09 -15.21 8.71
CA GLY A 47 20.96 -15.65 10.11
C GLY A 47 20.06 -14.80 10.99
N LYS A 48 19.45 -13.72 10.46
CA LYS A 48 18.46 -12.89 11.17
C LYS A 48 17.06 -13.20 10.68
N SER A 49 16.11 -13.33 11.60
CA SER A 49 14.68 -13.41 11.24
C SER A 49 14.17 -12.04 10.78
N THR A 50 13.46 -11.99 9.67
CA THR A 50 12.81 -10.78 9.13
C THR A 50 11.46 -11.14 8.53
N TYR A 51 10.61 -10.15 8.26
CA TYR A 51 9.35 -10.36 7.54
C TYR A 51 9.52 -10.08 6.06
N GLN A 52 8.99 -10.99 5.26
CA GLN A 52 8.78 -10.82 3.83
C GLN A 52 7.30 -10.53 3.60
N PHE A 53 7.01 -9.39 3.00
CA PHE A 53 5.66 -9.05 2.56
C PHE A 53 5.53 -9.45 1.10
N ASN A 54 4.61 -10.38 0.83
CA ASN A 54 4.47 -11.02 -0.48
C ASN A 54 4.25 -10.00 -1.60
N LEU A 55 3.57 -8.87 -1.32
CA LEU A 55 3.34 -7.80 -2.28
C LEU A 55 4.65 -7.42 -3.00
N PHE A 56 5.76 -7.25 -2.28
CA PHE A 56 7.03 -6.79 -2.86
C PHE A 56 7.83 -7.88 -3.58
N SER A 57 7.29 -9.11 -3.64
CA SER A 57 7.86 -10.25 -4.36
C SER A 57 7.01 -10.68 -5.56
N GLN A 58 6.05 -9.84 -5.98
CA GLN A 58 5.15 -10.12 -7.11
C GLN A 58 5.60 -9.43 -8.41
N GLY A 59 5.28 -10.06 -9.54
CA GLY A 59 5.51 -9.51 -10.88
C GLY A 59 6.88 -9.84 -11.48
N LYS A 60 7.03 -9.53 -12.78
CA LYS A 60 8.27 -9.83 -13.55
C LYS A 60 9.48 -9.02 -13.07
N LYS A 61 9.25 -7.83 -12.52
CA LYS A 61 10.25 -6.98 -11.88
C LYS A 61 9.74 -6.67 -10.47
N HIS A 62 10.49 -7.08 -9.46
CA HIS A 62 10.13 -6.92 -8.04
C HIS A 62 11.35 -6.56 -7.21
N LEU A 63 11.13 -6.18 -5.95
CA LEU A 63 12.19 -5.74 -5.06
C LEU A 63 12.96 -6.94 -4.51
N VAL A 64 14.28 -6.83 -4.46
CA VAL A 64 15.18 -7.88 -3.96
C VAL A 64 16.11 -7.29 -2.91
N GLY A 65 16.18 -7.91 -1.73
CA GLY A 65 17.18 -7.61 -0.71
C GLY A 65 16.87 -6.42 0.22
N MET A 66 15.97 -5.51 -0.14
CA MET A 66 15.58 -4.32 0.66
C MET A 66 14.69 -4.65 1.87
N TYR A 67 14.97 -5.75 2.57
CA TYR A 67 14.11 -6.26 3.64
C TYR A 67 13.97 -5.24 4.77
N ASP A 68 15.07 -4.60 5.18
CA ASP A 68 15.06 -3.67 6.31
C ASP A 68 14.26 -2.40 5.97
N GLU A 69 14.45 -1.85 4.76
CA GLU A 69 13.71 -0.67 4.27
C GLU A 69 12.22 -0.98 4.10
N ILE A 70 11.88 -2.14 3.54
CA ILE A 70 10.49 -2.59 3.40
C ILE A 70 9.84 -2.72 4.78
N ASN A 71 10.50 -3.38 5.75
CA ASN A 71 9.95 -3.56 7.09
C ASN A 71 9.76 -2.22 7.82
N ALA A 72 10.71 -1.29 7.68
CA ALA A 72 10.59 0.06 8.23
C ALA A 72 9.40 0.82 7.61
N PHE A 73 9.24 0.73 6.28
CA PHE A 73 8.12 1.35 5.58
C PHE A 73 6.76 0.78 6.01
N VAL A 74 6.64 -0.56 6.08
CA VAL A 74 5.38 -1.18 6.50
C VAL A 74 5.04 -0.82 7.94
N SER A 75 6.04 -0.77 8.83
CA SER A 75 5.83 -0.32 10.21
C SER A 75 5.32 1.13 10.26
N PHE A 76 5.91 2.02 9.46
CA PHE A 76 5.50 3.41 9.34
C PHE A 76 4.05 3.55 8.84
N VAL A 77 3.69 2.86 7.75
CA VAL A 77 2.34 2.92 7.19
C VAL A 77 1.31 2.32 8.14
N LYS A 78 1.64 1.20 8.79
CA LYS A 78 0.76 0.54 9.74
C LYS A 78 0.45 1.47 10.93
N ASP A 79 1.48 2.03 11.54
CA ASP A 79 1.32 3.00 12.63
C ASP A 79 0.43 4.19 12.21
N ALA A 80 0.70 4.79 11.04
CA ALA A 80 -0.11 5.89 10.52
C ALA A 80 -1.58 5.49 10.23
N SER A 81 -1.81 4.25 9.77
CA SER A 81 -3.16 3.72 9.50
C SER A 81 -3.99 3.48 10.75
N GLU A 82 -3.34 3.25 11.90
CA GLU A 82 -3.95 3.01 13.20
C GLU A 82 -4.06 4.32 14.04
N GLY A 83 -3.73 5.47 13.44
CA GLY A 83 -3.79 6.78 14.09
C GLY A 83 -2.55 7.14 14.92
N GLY A 84 -1.43 6.45 14.71
CA GLY A 84 -0.16 6.71 15.35
C GLY A 84 0.54 7.98 14.86
N SER A 85 1.63 8.36 15.53
CA SER A 85 2.37 9.60 15.27
C SER A 85 2.99 9.65 13.87
N SER A 86 3.22 8.50 13.23
CA SER A 86 3.76 8.44 11.87
C SER A 86 2.92 9.19 10.84
N ARG A 87 1.62 9.40 11.12
CA ARG A 87 0.70 10.16 10.26
C ARG A 87 1.13 11.62 10.05
N GLU A 88 1.91 12.18 10.97
CA GLU A 88 2.42 13.57 10.91
C GLU A 88 3.90 13.63 10.48
N MET A 89 4.50 12.49 10.15
CA MET A 89 5.92 12.38 9.87
C MET A 89 6.19 12.11 8.38
N ALA A 90 7.44 12.39 7.96
CA ALA A 90 7.92 12.00 6.65
C ALA A 90 8.75 10.71 6.74
N PHE A 91 8.53 9.80 5.79
CA PHE A 91 9.38 8.62 5.60
C PHE A 91 10.48 8.93 4.58
N VAL A 92 11.74 8.74 4.97
CA VAL A 92 12.91 9.08 4.16
C VAL A 92 13.71 7.83 3.82
N LEU A 93 13.98 7.61 2.53
CA LEU A 93 14.86 6.54 2.05
C LEU A 93 16.27 7.08 1.85
N VAL A 94 17.25 6.55 2.60
CA VAL A 94 18.66 6.91 2.51
C VAL A 94 19.47 5.70 2.06
N GLY A 95 20.43 5.90 1.16
CA GLY A 95 21.34 4.84 0.73
C GLY A 95 22.16 5.24 -0.49
N GLU A 96 23.10 4.38 -0.87
CA GLU A 96 23.99 4.61 -2.03
C GLU A 96 23.21 4.70 -3.36
N PRO A 97 23.78 5.38 -4.38
CA PRO A 97 23.27 5.31 -5.74
C PRO A 97 23.15 3.86 -6.21
N GLY A 98 22.05 3.52 -6.89
CA GLY A 98 21.81 2.16 -7.40
C GLY A 98 21.15 1.19 -6.42
N ASN A 99 20.94 1.55 -5.14
CA ASN A 99 20.32 0.66 -4.13
C ASN A 99 18.78 0.53 -4.26
N GLY A 100 18.19 0.84 -5.42
CA GLY A 100 16.75 0.59 -5.67
C GLY A 100 15.74 1.56 -5.06
N LYS A 101 16.15 2.66 -4.40
CA LYS A 101 15.22 3.65 -3.77
C LYS A 101 14.11 4.15 -4.70
N THR A 102 14.48 4.62 -5.90
CA THR A 102 13.52 5.10 -6.90
C THR A 102 12.60 3.98 -7.35
N PHE A 103 13.17 2.80 -7.64
CA PHE A 103 12.40 1.63 -8.05
C PHE A 103 11.42 1.16 -6.97
N PHE A 104 11.77 1.26 -5.68
CA PHE A 104 10.86 0.98 -4.58
C PHE A 104 9.62 1.88 -4.61
N VAL A 105 9.83 3.19 -4.77
CA VAL A 105 8.73 4.16 -4.84
C VAL A 105 7.86 3.92 -6.07
N ASP A 106 8.47 3.72 -7.23
CA ASP A 106 7.76 3.44 -8.48
C ASP A 106 6.93 2.15 -8.37
N TYR A 107 7.55 1.06 -7.87
CA TYR A 107 6.88 -0.22 -7.68
C TYR A 107 5.66 -0.10 -6.78
N LEU A 108 5.81 0.59 -5.64
CA LEU A 108 4.72 0.80 -4.69
C LEU A 108 3.58 1.60 -5.32
N CYS A 109 3.90 2.67 -6.05
CA CYS A 109 2.90 3.51 -6.72
C CYS A 109 2.14 2.72 -7.78
N ASP A 110 2.82 1.89 -8.56
CA ASP A 110 2.18 1.03 -9.57
C ASP A 110 1.24 0.02 -8.93
N ARG A 111 1.68 -0.68 -7.87
CA ARG A 111 0.82 -1.61 -7.12
C ARG A 111 -0.38 -0.90 -6.51
N TYR A 112 -0.19 0.32 -6.00
CA TYR A 112 -1.27 1.09 -5.40
C TYR A 112 -2.31 1.55 -6.44
N ARG A 113 -1.87 1.95 -7.65
CA ARG A 113 -2.79 2.27 -8.74
C ARG A 113 -3.60 1.04 -9.19
N GLU A 114 -2.94 -0.12 -9.30
CA GLU A 114 -3.62 -1.39 -9.59
C GLU A 114 -4.64 -1.74 -8.48
N PHE A 115 -4.26 -1.58 -7.22
CA PHE A 115 -5.13 -1.79 -6.08
C PHE A 115 -6.37 -0.88 -6.11
N LEU A 116 -6.20 0.42 -6.37
CA LEU A 116 -7.32 1.36 -6.49
C LEU A 116 -8.22 1.08 -7.70
N SER A 117 -7.70 0.39 -8.72
CA SER A 117 -8.50 0.04 -9.90
C SER A 117 -9.50 -1.11 -9.64
N ILE A 118 -9.35 -1.85 -8.53
CA ILE A 118 -10.27 -2.92 -8.14
C ILE A 118 -11.65 -2.29 -7.84
N PRO A 119 -12.77 -2.83 -8.35
CA PRO A 119 -14.11 -2.23 -8.19
C PRO A 119 -14.50 -1.89 -6.75
N ASP A 120 -14.08 -2.71 -5.79
CA ASP A 120 -14.38 -2.53 -4.36
C ASP A 120 -13.59 -1.36 -3.72
N ASN A 121 -12.54 -0.88 -4.39
CA ASN A 121 -11.67 0.21 -3.97
C ASN A 121 -11.92 1.53 -4.74
N GLN A 122 -12.93 1.57 -5.63
CA GLN A 122 -13.33 2.75 -6.41
C GLN A 122 -14.49 3.54 -5.79
#